data_AF-A0AAE6JF46-F1
#
_entry.id   AF-A0AAE6JF46-F1
#
_cell.length_a   1.000
_cell.length_b   1.000
_cell.length_c   1.000
_cell.angle_alpha   90.00
_cell.angle_beta   90.00
_cell.angle_gamma   90.00
#
_symmetry.space_group_name_H-M   'P 1'
#
loop_
_entity.id
_entity.type
_entity.pdbx_description
1 polymer ?
#
loop_
_entity_poly.entity_id
_entity_poly.type
_entity_poly.pdbx_seq_one_letter_code
_entity_poly.pdbx_strand_id
1 'polypeptide(L)'
;MKVIEKAERLARLGVDPVVLNHYREPHRFYHTLEHLDDVWQQLENRGYSDNDVLLLATIFHDIIYDPRSGTNEEDSARYFNETFTGDGALKALVTDIILDTKHHKPGSALSEIFSAADLNILKQPFEKLLTYEQQIFKEFQFVDHKVYREKRIDVLKSLQQSVDNPALDYLIDYVENFKPRIAVYPGSFNPFHKGHYNILQKAERIFDKVIIARGINPGKDKATYELPEILRYRQTETYEGLLTEFVDTLNYDVTIIRGLRNGSDLQYELNQYRYLQELGGKNISVTAIFCDMEFEHISSTGIRQLEKYGKAGEYLLF
;
A
#
# COMPACT_ATOMS: atom_id res chain seq x y z
N MET A 1 -13.03 1.36 -24.01
CA MET A 1 -12.86 2.82 -23.83
C MET A 1 -12.49 3.09 -22.39
N LYS A 2 -11.82 4.21 -22.08
CA LYS A 2 -11.45 4.51 -20.69
C LYS A 2 -12.64 5.04 -19.90
N VAL A 3 -12.70 4.77 -18.61
CA VAL A 3 -13.74 5.27 -17.70
C VAL A 3 -13.70 6.79 -17.60
N ILE A 4 -12.51 7.40 -17.67
CA ILE A 4 -12.33 8.85 -17.67
C ILE A 4 -13.03 9.51 -18.87
N GLU A 5 -13.10 8.82 -20.02
CA GLU A 5 -13.78 9.31 -21.22
C GLU A 5 -15.31 9.32 -21.06
N LYS A 6 -15.85 8.77 -19.96
CA LYS A 6 -17.27 8.75 -19.63
C LYS A 6 -17.71 9.93 -18.75
N ALA A 7 -16.87 10.94 -18.52
CA ALA A 7 -17.19 12.10 -17.68
C ALA A 7 -18.55 12.75 -18.01
N GLU A 8 -18.89 12.91 -19.29
CA GLU A 8 -20.19 13.46 -19.70
C GLU A 8 -21.36 12.52 -19.37
N ARG A 9 -21.15 11.19 -19.46
CA ARG A 9 -22.15 10.19 -19.05
C ARG A 9 -22.35 10.22 -17.54
N LEU A 10 -21.28 10.34 -16.75
CA LEU A 10 -21.35 10.46 -15.30
C LEU A 10 -22.08 11.74 -14.87
N ALA A 11 -21.76 12.87 -15.48
CA ALA A 11 -22.45 14.13 -15.22
C ALA A 11 -23.95 14.03 -15.51
N ARG A 12 -24.34 13.37 -16.61
CA ARG A 12 -25.76 13.10 -16.93
C ARG A 12 -26.46 12.21 -15.90
N LEU A 13 -25.74 11.30 -15.28
CA LEU A 13 -26.23 10.43 -14.20
C LEU A 13 -26.22 11.13 -12.82
N GLY A 14 -25.78 12.38 -12.73
CA GLY A 14 -25.69 13.12 -11.47
C GLY A 14 -24.47 12.75 -10.63
N VAL A 15 -23.40 12.26 -11.25
CA VAL A 15 -22.12 11.96 -10.59
C VAL A 15 -21.06 12.96 -11.03
N ASP A 16 -20.44 13.64 -10.07
CA ASP A 16 -19.29 14.51 -10.33
C ASP A 16 -18.04 13.65 -10.65
N PRO A 17 -17.40 13.81 -11.82
CA PRO A 17 -16.18 13.08 -12.17
C PRO A 17 -15.01 13.23 -11.18
N VAL A 18 -15.05 14.21 -10.27
CA VAL A 18 -14.08 14.37 -9.17
C VAL A 18 -13.97 13.10 -8.31
N VAL A 19 -15.01 12.26 -8.23
CA VAL A 19 -14.97 10.98 -7.52
C VAL A 19 -13.85 10.05 -8.02
N LEU A 20 -13.43 10.18 -9.29
CA LEU A 20 -12.34 9.38 -9.87
C LEU A 20 -10.97 9.71 -9.24
N ASN A 21 -10.84 10.79 -8.47
CA ASN A 21 -9.60 11.12 -7.77
C ASN A 21 -9.29 10.17 -6.61
N HIS A 22 -10.27 9.46 -6.06
CA HIS A 22 -10.04 8.40 -5.05
C HIS A 22 -9.08 7.33 -5.59
N TYR A 23 -9.21 6.98 -6.88
CA TYR A 23 -8.35 5.99 -7.54
C TYR A 23 -6.92 6.48 -7.83
N ARG A 24 -6.56 7.70 -7.38
CA ARG A 24 -5.21 8.29 -7.46
C ARG A 24 -4.54 8.38 -6.09
N GLU A 25 -5.18 7.89 -5.05
CA GLU A 25 -4.58 7.86 -3.71
C GLU A 25 -3.28 7.05 -3.72
N PRO A 26 -2.25 7.50 -3.00
CA PRO A 26 -0.89 6.97 -3.13
C PRO A 26 -0.70 5.54 -2.63
N HIS A 27 -1.67 4.99 -1.89
CA HIS A 27 -1.64 3.62 -1.39
C HIS A 27 -2.27 2.61 -2.35
N ARG A 28 -2.91 3.05 -3.44
CA ARG A 28 -3.51 2.19 -4.45
C ARG A 28 -2.49 1.83 -5.52
N PHE A 29 -2.31 0.54 -5.77
CA PHE A 29 -1.41 0.03 -6.80
C PHE A 29 -2.11 -0.91 -7.77
N TYR A 30 -3.08 -1.69 -7.30
CA TYR A 30 -3.98 -2.48 -8.14
C TYR A 30 -5.30 -1.75 -8.33
N HIS A 31 -5.92 -1.27 -7.25
CA HIS A 31 -7.24 -0.63 -7.23
C HIS A 31 -7.18 0.82 -7.74
N THR A 32 -6.79 0.98 -9.00
CA THR A 32 -6.49 2.26 -9.68
C THR A 32 -7.45 2.50 -10.84
N LEU A 33 -7.29 3.62 -11.54
CA LEU A 33 -8.03 3.90 -12.77
C LEU A 33 -7.79 2.85 -13.88
N GLU A 34 -6.63 2.20 -13.91
CA GLU A 34 -6.34 1.14 -14.88
C GLU A 34 -7.20 -0.11 -14.61
N HIS A 35 -7.39 -0.46 -13.34
CA HIS A 35 -8.30 -1.55 -12.97
C HIS A 35 -9.75 -1.23 -13.36
N LEU A 36 -10.21 0.02 -13.16
CA LEU A 36 -11.54 0.43 -13.61
C LEU A 36 -11.69 0.32 -15.15
N ASP A 37 -10.66 0.73 -15.89
CA ASP A 37 -10.64 0.62 -17.35
C ASP A 37 -10.74 -0.86 -17.78
N ASP A 38 -10.01 -1.76 -17.11
CA ASP A 38 -10.05 -3.19 -17.38
C ASP A 38 -11.46 -3.78 -17.11
N VAL A 39 -12.06 -3.50 -15.95
CA VAL A 39 -13.42 -3.98 -15.61
C VAL A 39 -14.45 -3.44 -16.62
N TRP A 40 -14.40 -2.15 -16.91
CA TRP A 40 -15.32 -1.52 -17.86
C TRP A 40 -15.17 -2.09 -19.28
N GLN A 41 -13.93 -2.32 -19.73
CA GLN A 41 -13.68 -2.92 -21.04
C GLN A 41 -14.26 -4.35 -21.14
N GLN A 42 -14.17 -5.15 -20.08
CA GLN A 42 -14.80 -6.47 -20.06
C GLN A 42 -16.32 -6.40 -20.18
N LEU A 43 -16.95 -5.42 -19.55
CA LEU A 43 -18.40 -5.19 -19.63
C LEU A 43 -18.81 -4.72 -21.04
N GLU A 44 -18.05 -3.80 -21.64
CA GLU A 44 -18.26 -3.35 -23.03
C GLU A 44 -18.18 -4.53 -24.01
N ASN A 45 -17.17 -5.39 -23.89
CA ASN A 45 -16.98 -6.55 -24.75
C ASN A 45 -18.12 -7.59 -24.65
N ARG A 46 -18.82 -7.63 -23.51
CA ARG A 46 -19.99 -8.50 -23.29
C ARG A 46 -21.32 -7.85 -23.72
N GLY A 47 -21.29 -6.65 -24.30
CA GLY A 47 -22.46 -5.95 -24.81
C GLY A 47 -23.17 -5.04 -23.80
N TYR A 48 -22.51 -4.65 -22.71
CA TYR A 48 -23.09 -3.81 -21.65
C TYR A 48 -22.63 -2.33 -21.72
N SER A 49 -22.22 -1.85 -22.89
CA SER A 49 -21.72 -0.48 -23.08
C SER A 49 -22.71 0.61 -22.65
N ASP A 50 -24.01 0.36 -22.78
CA ASP A 50 -25.08 1.31 -22.46
C ASP A 50 -25.72 1.05 -21.08
N ASN A 51 -25.17 0.14 -20.27
CA ASN A 51 -25.72 -0.19 -18.96
C ASN A 51 -25.19 0.76 -17.88
N ASP A 52 -26.04 1.65 -17.36
CA ASP A 52 -25.65 2.64 -16.35
C ASP A 52 -25.44 2.03 -14.96
N VAL A 53 -26.16 0.96 -14.61
CA VAL A 53 -25.98 0.24 -13.33
C VAL A 53 -24.56 -0.33 -13.26
N LEU A 54 -24.12 -1.02 -14.32
CA LEU A 54 -22.79 -1.63 -14.37
C LEU A 54 -21.67 -0.59 -14.47
N LEU A 55 -21.91 0.55 -15.13
CA LEU A 55 -20.95 1.67 -15.13
C LEU A 55 -20.76 2.23 -13.73
N LEU A 56 -21.86 2.48 -13.01
CA LEU A 56 -21.81 3.03 -11.67
C LEU A 56 -21.21 2.02 -10.68
N ALA A 57 -21.56 0.73 -10.77
CA ALA A 57 -20.91 -0.31 -9.99
C ALA A 57 -19.39 -0.34 -10.23
N THR A 58 -18.95 -0.21 -11.49
CA THR A 58 -17.51 -0.15 -11.82
C THR A 58 -16.83 0.99 -11.08
N ILE A 59 -17.43 2.18 -11.05
CA ILE A 59 -16.81 3.37 -10.44
C ILE A 59 -16.88 3.35 -8.91
N PHE A 60 -17.89 2.69 -8.34
CA PHE A 60 -18.17 2.81 -6.91
C PHE A 60 -17.82 1.59 -6.08
N HIS A 61 -17.59 0.39 -6.65
CA HIS A 61 -17.36 -0.82 -5.84
C HIS A 61 -16.14 -0.73 -4.90
N ASP A 62 -15.05 -0.11 -5.35
CA ASP A 62 -13.81 0.10 -4.58
C ASP A 62 -13.43 1.59 -4.42
N ILE A 63 -14.44 2.46 -4.45
CA ILE A 63 -14.19 3.91 -4.39
C ILE A 63 -13.60 4.31 -3.03
N ILE A 64 -14.03 3.66 -1.95
CA ILE A 64 -13.36 3.72 -0.66
C ILE A 64 -12.54 2.44 -0.52
N TYR A 65 -11.23 2.60 -0.39
CA TYR A 65 -10.30 1.48 -0.28
C TYR A 65 -9.24 1.78 0.76
N ASP A 66 -9.23 1.00 1.83
CA ASP A 66 -8.10 0.87 2.74
C ASP A 66 -7.75 -0.62 2.84
N PRO A 67 -6.56 -1.07 2.40
CA PRO A 67 -6.17 -2.47 2.49
C PRO A 67 -6.10 -3.00 3.94
N ARG A 68 -6.15 -2.11 4.94
CA ARG A 68 -6.21 -2.45 6.37
C ARG A 68 -7.65 -2.63 6.87
N SER A 69 -8.66 -2.22 6.10
CA SER A 69 -10.06 -2.24 6.47
C SER A 69 -10.77 -3.51 5.99
N GLY A 70 -11.73 -3.98 6.78
CA GLY A 70 -12.65 -5.07 6.42
C GLY A 70 -14.04 -4.60 6.01
N THR A 71 -14.22 -3.29 5.80
CA THR A 71 -15.51 -2.64 5.50
C THR A 71 -15.50 -1.82 4.21
N ASN A 72 -14.52 -2.04 3.32
CA ASN A 72 -14.37 -1.23 2.10
C ASN A 72 -15.63 -1.24 1.23
N GLU A 73 -16.30 -2.38 1.08
CA GLU A 73 -17.52 -2.50 0.29
C GLU A 73 -18.69 -1.75 0.95
N GLU A 74 -18.86 -1.87 2.28
CA GLU A 74 -19.89 -1.12 3.00
C GLU A 74 -19.64 0.39 2.98
N ASP A 75 -18.38 0.81 3.10
CA ASP A 75 -18.00 2.22 3.07
C ASP A 75 -18.14 2.82 1.67
N SER A 76 -17.81 2.05 0.63
CA SER A 76 -18.07 2.38 -0.77
C SER A 76 -19.56 2.48 -1.09
N ALA A 77 -20.37 1.53 -0.62
CA ALA A 77 -21.83 1.57 -0.74
C ALA A 77 -22.43 2.78 -0.01
N ARG A 78 -21.94 3.10 1.19
CA ARG A 78 -22.35 4.29 1.94
C ARG A 78 -22.00 5.57 1.18
N TYR A 79 -20.76 5.69 0.71
CA TYR A 79 -20.29 6.83 -0.07
C TYR A 79 -21.12 7.04 -1.34
N PHE A 80 -21.41 5.95 -2.07
CA PHE A 80 -22.29 5.98 -3.23
C PHE A 80 -23.70 6.46 -2.86
N ASN A 81 -24.29 5.93 -1.79
CA ASN A 81 -25.63 6.32 -1.35
C ASN A 81 -25.73 7.79 -0.92
N GLU A 82 -24.68 8.35 -0.33
CA GLU A 82 -24.59 9.76 0.05
C GLU A 82 -24.35 10.68 -1.15
N THR A 83 -23.55 10.24 -2.12
CA THR A 83 -23.09 11.08 -3.24
C THR A 83 -24.05 11.05 -4.44
N PHE A 84 -24.65 9.90 -4.73
CA PHE A 84 -25.51 9.73 -5.91
C PHE A 84 -26.91 10.33 -5.66
N THR A 85 -27.32 11.31 -6.45
CA THR A 85 -28.65 11.96 -6.32
C THR A 85 -29.63 11.57 -7.42
N GLY A 86 -29.29 10.56 -8.23
CA GLY A 86 -30.11 10.09 -9.35
C GLY A 86 -31.26 9.17 -8.93
N ASP A 87 -31.71 8.34 -9.87
CA ASP A 87 -32.86 7.44 -9.69
C ASP A 87 -32.69 6.46 -8.52
N GLY A 88 -33.73 6.33 -7.70
CA GLY A 88 -33.70 5.51 -6.49
C GLY A 88 -33.65 4.00 -6.77
N ALA A 89 -34.25 3.52 -7.87
CA ALA A 89 -34.18 2.12 -8.23
C ALA A 89 -32.78 1.76 -8.75
N LEU A 90 -32.16 2.66 -9.53
CA LEU A 90 -30.76 2.53 -9.92
C LEU A 90 -29.84 2.48 -8.69
N LYS A 91 -30.04 3.40 -7.75
CA LYS A 91 -29.25 3.45 -6.50
C LYS A 91 -29.29 2.13 -5.74
N ALA A 92 -30.47 1.51 -5.62
CA ALA A 92 -30.62 0.22 -4.96
C ALA A 92 -29.83 -0.89 -5.67
N LEU A 93 -29.98 -1.01 -6.99
CA LEU A 93 -29.29 -2.03 -7.79
C LEU A 93 -27.76 -1.91 -7.71
N VAL A 94 -27.23 -0.69 -7.79
CA VAL A 94 -25.78 -0.46 -7.67
C VAL A 94 -25.30 -0.79 -6.26
N THR A 95 -26.03 -0.38 -5.23
CA THR A 95 -25.70 -0.70 -3.84
C THR A 95 -25.62 -2.20 -3.60
N ASP A 96 -26.59 -2.96 -4.11
CA ASP A 96 -26.60 -4.42 -3.99
C ASP A 96 -25.37 -5.05 -4.68
N ILE A 97 -25.01 -4.59 -5.89
CA ILE A 97 -23.82 -5.06 -6.59
C ILE A 97 -22.55 -4.76 -5.79
N ILE A 98 -22.39 -3.55 -5.24
CA ILE A 98 -21.23 -3.18 -4.44
C ILE A 98 -21.12 -4.07 -3.18
N LEU A 99 -22.23 -4.36 -2.51
CA LEU A 99 -22.20 -5.19 -1.31
C LEU A 99 -21.92 -6.67 -1.63
N ASP A 100 -22.36 -7.15 -2.78
CA ASP A 100 -22.13 -8.52 -3.25
C ASP A 100 -20.64 -8.82 -3.55
N THR A 101 -19.83 -7.81 -3.91
CA THR A 101 -18.40 -8.01 -4.24
C THR A 101 -17.60 -8.52 -3.04
N LYS A 102 -17.99 -8.16 -1.81
CA LYS A 102 -17.31 -8.58 -0.57
C LYS A 102 -17.12 -10.08 -0.44
N HIS A 103 -18.12 -10.85 -0.85
CA HIS A 103 -18.08 -12.31 -0.77
C HIS A 103 -18.07 -12.98 -2.14
N HIS A 104 -18.04 -12.20 -3.22
CA HIS A 104 -18.14 -12.68 -4.60
C HIS A 104 -19.30 -13.66 -4.79
N LYS A 105 -20.43 -13.42 -4.09
CA LYS A 105 -21.64 -14.24 -4.13
C LYS A 105 -22.77 -13.39 -4.71
N PRO A 106 -22.94 -13.40 -6.04
CA PRO A 106 -23.89 -12.50 -6.68
C PRO A 106 -25.33 -12.85 -6.30
N GLY A 107 -26.07 -11.85 -5.81
CA GLY A 107 -27.49 -11.94 -5.50
C GLY A 107 -28.41 -11.70 -6.69
N SER A 108 -27.86 -11.22 -7.82
CA SER A 108 -28.61 -10.90 -9.04
C SER A 108 -27.80 -11.21 -10.32
N ALA A 109 -28.48 -11.28 -11.47
CA ALA A 109 -27.83 -11.49 -12.76
C ALA A 109 -26.82 -10.38 -13.11
N LEU A 110 -27.11 -9.12 -12.77
CA LEU A 110 -26.18 -8.01 -13.00
C LEU A 110 -24.96 -8.10 -12.06
N SER A 111 -25.17 -8.53 -10.83
CA SER A 111 -24.10 -8.82 -9.87
C SER A 111 -23.18 -9.93 -10.37
N GLU A 112 -23.73 -10.99 -10.96
CA GLU A 112 -22.94 -12.08 -11.55
C GLU A 112 -22.10 -11.60 -12.73
N ILE A 113 -22.69 -10.79 -13.62
CA ILE A 113 -21.98 -10.18 -14.75
C ILE A 113 -20.84 -9.28 -14.26
N PHE A 114 -21.10 -8.48 -13.23
CA PHE A 114 -20.13 -7.57 -12.64
C PHE A 114 -18.97 -8.33 -11.98
N SER A 115 -19.26 -9.26 -11.06
CA SER A 115 -18.23 -10.08 -10.41
C SER A 115 -17.37 -10.85 -11.43
N ALA A 116 -17.96 -11.33 -12.52
CA ALA A 116 -17.21 -12.00 -13.58
C ALA A 116 -16.32 -11.04 -14.40
N ALA A 117 -16.63 -9.75 -14.44
CA ALA A 117 -15.79 -8.72 -15.09
C ALA A 117 -14.67 -8.26 -14.15
N ASP A 118 -14.99 -8.04 -12.88
CA ASP A 118 -14.05 -7.68 -11.82
C ASP A 118 -12.96 -8.75 -11.60
N LEU A 119 -13.38 -10.02 -11.47
CA LEU A 119 -12.46 -11.15 -11.31
C LEU A 119 -11.75 -11.59 -12.61
N ASN A 120 -11.87 -10.82 -13.70
CA ASN A 120 -11.27 -11.21 -14.99
C ASN A 120 -9.74 -11.32 -14.94
N ILE A 121 -9.08 -10.61 -14.01
CA ILE A 121 -7.63 -10.74 -13.79
C ILE A 121 -7.21 -12.19 -13.55
N LEU A 122 -8.06 -12.99 -12.87
CA LEU A 122 -7.80 -14.40 -12.55
C LEU A 122 -7.80 -15.32 -13.77
N LYS A 123 -8.32 -14.85 -14.92
CA LYS A 123 -8.32 -15.57 -16.20
C LYS A 123 -7.17 -15.17 -17.12
N GLN A 124 -6.34 -14.23 -16.69
CA GLN A 124 -5.24 -13.72 -17.52
C GLN A 124 -4.02 -14.66 -17.49
N PRO A 125 -3.12 -14.54 -18.49
CA PRO A 125 -1.85 -15.26 -18.48
C PRO A 125 -0.98 -14.92 -17.27
N PHE A 126 -0.03 -15.80 -16.96
CA PHE A 126 0.87 -15.67 -15.80
C PHE A 126 1.57 -14.31 -15.71
N GLU A 127 2.00 -13.72 -16.83
CA GLU A 127 2.67 -12.41 -16.86
C GLU A 127 1.80 -11.29 -16.25
N LYS A 128 0.49 -11.30 -16.56
CA LYS A 128 -0.47 -10.34 -16.01
C LYS A 128 -0.78 -10.62 -14.55
N LEU A 129 -0.92 -11.90 -14.19
CA LEU A 129 -1.09 -12.33 -12.80
C LEU A 129 0.09 -11.94 -11.92
N LEU A 130 1.32 -12.02 -12.45
CA LEU A 130 2.52 -11.60 -11.75
C LEU A 130 2.53 -10.08 -11.50
N THR A 131 2.14 -9.27 -12.49
CA THR A 131 1.97 -7.82 -12.28
C THR A 131 0.91 -7.52 -11.23
N TYR A 132 -0.24 -8.19 -11.29
CA TYR A 132 -1.29 -8.10 -10.29
C TYR A 132 -0.77 -8.41 -8.89
N GLU A 133 -0.02 -9.51 -8.71
CA GLU A 133 0.56 -9.87 -7.42
C GLU A 133 1.57 -8.85 -6.91
N GLN A 134 2.41 -8.28 -7.80
CA GLN A 134 3.34 -7.23 -7.41
C GLN A 134 2.62 -5.95 -6.95
N GLN A 135 1.50 -5.60 -7.59
CA GLN A 135 0.67 -4.47 -7.19
C GLN A 135 -0.01 -4.72 -5.85
N ILE A 136 -0.62 -5.89 -5.65
CA ILE A 136 -1.22 -6.27 -4.36
C ILE A 136 -0.17 -6.27 -3.26
N PHE A 137 1.04 -6.82 -3.50
CA PHE A 137 2.11 -6.77 -2.51
C PHE A 137 2.48 -5.33 -2.11
N LYS A 138 2.39 -4.35 -3.04
CA LYS A 138 2.60 -2.93 -2.73
C LYS A 138 1.50 -2.31 -1.87
N GLU A 139 0.25 -2.75 -2.01
CA GLU A 139 -0.87 -2.29 -1.16
C GLU A 139 -0.76 -2.83 0.28
N PHE A 140 -0.19 -4.03 0.46
CA PHE A 140 -0.07 -4.71 1.75
C PHE A 140 1.30 -4.54 2.44
N GLN A 141 2.07 -3.49 2.10
CA GLN A 141 3.40 -3.25 2.69
C GLN A 141 3.40 -3.02 4.20
N PHE A 142 2.24 -2.75 4.82
CA PHE A 142 2.05 -2.66 6.27
C PHE A 142 2.05 -4.00 6.99
N VAL A 143 1.87 -5.12 6.28
CA VAL A 143 1.83 -6.47 6.86
C VAL A 143 3.25 -7.07 6.89
N ASP A 144 3.60 -7.79 7.96
CA ASP A 144 4.82 -8.61 7.97
C ASP A 144 4.83 -9.58 6.79
N HIS A 145 5.98 -9.73 6.13
CA HIS A 145 6.06 -10.49 4.89
C HIS A 145 5.67 -11.97 5.06
N LYS A 146 5.96 -12.60 6.19
CA LYS A 146 5.59 -14.01 6.41
C LYS A 146 4.08 -14.17 6.49
N VAL A 147 3.44 -13.25 7.22
CA VAL A 147 1.98 -13.20 7.35
C VAL A 147 1.34 -12.91 6.00
N TYR A 148 1.86 -11.93 5.26
CA TYR A 148 1.40 -11.64 3.90
C TYR A 148 1.45 -12.89 3.02
N ARG A 149 2.60 -13.57 2.95
CA ARG A 149 2.79 -14.76 2.12
C ARG A 149 1.79 -15.85 2.46
N GLU A 150 1.65 -16.19 3.74
CA GLU A 150 0.72 -17.24 4.20
C GLU A 150 -0.72 -16.90 3.81
N LYS A 151 -1.19 -15.70 4.18
CA LYS A 151 -2.57 -15.28 3.91
C LYS A 151 -2.85 -15.08 2.43
N ARG A 152 -1.86 -14.62 1.67
CA ARG A 152 -2.01 -14.44 0.23
C ARG A 152 -2.17 -15.76 -0.49
N ILE A 153 -1.43 -16.80 -0.09
CA ILE A 153 -1.61 -18.16 -0.62
C ILE A 153 -3.03 -18.67 -0.34
N ASP A 154 -3.55 -18.47 0.87
CA ASP A 154 -4.93 -18.87 1.22
C ASP A 154 -5.96 -18.15 0.34
N VAL A 155 -5.79 -16.84 0.13
CA VAL A 155 -6.66 -16.04 -0.76
C VAL A 155 -6.60 -16.57 -2.20
N LEU A 156 -5.40 -16.79 -2.75
CA LEU A 156 -5.24 -17.27 -4.13
C LEU A 156 -5.84 -18.67 -4.32
N LYS A 157 -5.68 -19.58 -3.35
CA LYS A 157 -6.31 -20.91 -3.36
C LYS A 157 -7.84 -20.84 -3.30
N SER A 158 -8.38 -19.90 -2.53
CA SER A 158 -9.82 -19.66 -2.49
C SER A 158 -10.33 -19.17 -3.85
N LEU A 159 -9.66 -18.17 -4.44
CA LEU A 159 -10.02 -17.61 -5.74
C LEU A 159 -9.91 -18.63 -6.88
N GLN A 160 -8.91 -19.52 -6.84
CA GLN A 160 -8.74 -20.60 -7.81
C GLN A 160 -9.95 -21.54 -7.89
N GLN A 161 -10.74 -21.70 -6.83
CA GLN A 161 -11.95 -22.53 -6.86
C GLN A 161 -13.04 -21.96 -7.76
N SER A 162 -12.97 -20.66 -8.08
CA SER A 162 -13.95 -19.95 -8.92
C SER A 162 -13.56 -19.86 -10.39
N VAL A 163 -12.32 -20.24 -10.76
CA VAL A 163 -11.78 -20.06 -12.11
C VAL A 163 -10.87 -21.22 -12.50
N ASP A 164 -11.13 -21.81 -13.67
CA ASP A 164 -10.21 -22.76 -14.32
C ASP A 164 -9.10 -22.00 -15.07
N ASN A 165 -7.99 -21.73 -14.39
CA ASN A 165 -6.78 -21.15 -14.98
C ASN A 165 -5.52 -21.75 -14.36
N PRO A 166 -4.76 -22.61 -15.09
CA PRO A 166 -3.54 -23.22 -14.57
C PRO A 166 -2.43 -22.21 -14.26
N ALA A 167 -2.52 -20.97 -14.77
CA ALA A 167 -1.55 -19.93 -14.43
C ALA A 167 -1.60 -19.50 -12.95
N LEU A 168 -2.71 -19.77 -12.25
CA LEU A 168 -2.82 -19.52 -10.81
C LEU A 168 -1.93 -20.45 -9.99
N ASP A 169 -1.66 -21.68 -10.46
CA ASP A 169 -0.72 -22.59 -9.78
C ASP A 169 0.70 -22.01 -9.79
N TYR A 170 1.13 -21.46 -10.94
CA TYR A 170 2.43 -20.79 -11.04
C TYR A 170 2.49 -19.52 -10.20
N LEU A 171 1.38 -18.79 -10.05
CA LEU A 171 1.32 -17.61 -9.19
C LEU A 171 1.46 -17.98 -7.71
N ILE A 172 0.78 -19.05 -7.28
CA ILE A 172 0.87 -19.55 -5.90
C ILE A 172 2.30 -20.02 -5.62
N ASP A 173 2.91 -20.78 -6.53
CA ASP A 173 4.32 -21.22 -6.42
C ASP A 173 5.28 -20.03 -6.38
N TYR A 174 5.03 -18.98 -7.18
CA TYR A 174 5.77 -17.73 -7.12
C TYR A 174 5.67 -17.10 -5.73
N VAL A 175 4.47 -16.91 -5.17
CA VAL A 175 4.27 -16.29 -3.86
C VAL A 175 4.94 -17.10 -2.74
N GLU A 176 4.85 -18.43 -2.82
CA GLU A 176 5.45 -19.34 -1.84
C GLU A 176 6.99 -19.21 -1.80
N ASN A 177 7.60 -19.11 -2.98
CA ASN A 177 9.06 -19.11 -3.14
C ASN A 177 9.69 -17.73 -3.28
N PHE A 178 8.89 -16.67 -3.44
CA PHE A 178 9.38 -15.31 -3.59
C PHE A 178 10.14 -14.86 -2.33
N LYS A 179 11.37 -14.41 -2.55
CA LYS A 179 12.25 -13.84 -1.51
C LYS A 179 12.44 -12.36 -1.79
N PRO A 180 11.60 -11.47 -1.25
CA PRO A 180 11.79 -10.04 -1.43
C PRO A 180 13.09 -9.59 -0.78
N ARG A 181 13.70 -8.56 -1.36
CA ARG A 181 14.78 -7.81 -0.71
C ARG A 181 14.14 -6.95 0.37
N ILE A 182 14.25 -7.40 1.62
CA ILE A 182 13.72 -6.70 2.78
C ILE A 182 14.83 -5.85 3.40
N ALA A 183 14.50 -4.62 3.73
CA ALA A 183 15.38 -3.75 4.49
C ALA A 183 14.73 -3.26 5.79
N VAL A 184 15.58 -3.01 6.79
CA VAL A 184 15.18 -2.38 8.04
C VAL A 184 15.76 -0.97 8.05
N TYR A 185 14.91 0.04 8.22
CA TYR A 185 15.29 1.44 8.38
C TYR A 185 15.16 1.85 9.85
N PRO A 186 16.23 1.69 10.65
CA PRO A 186 16.20 1.98 12.07
C PRO A 186 16.45 3.45 12.37
N GLY A 187 15.75 3.97 13.38
CA GLY A 187 15.96 5.32 13.90
C GLY A 187 15.15 5.57 15.16
N SER A 188 15.48 6.62 15.91
CA SER A 188 14.62 7.05 17.04
C SER A 188 13.35 7.76 16.55
N PHE A 189 13.39 8.32 15.33
CA PHE A 189 12.29 9.03 14.67
C PHE A 189 11.51 9.94 15.63
N ASN A 190 12.24 10.88 16.26
CA ASN A 190 11.69 11.73 17.33
C ASN A 190 11.95 13.23 17.04
N PRO A 191 11.33 13.82 16.01
CA PRO A 191 10.31 13.25 15.12
C PRO A 191 10.87 12.59 13.83
N PHE A 192 10.00 11.84 13.13
CA PHE A 192 10.17 11.51 11.71
C PHE A 192 9.96 12.78 10.87
N HIS A 193 10.84 13.06 9.91
CA HIS A 193 10.90 14.36 9.22
C HIS A 193 11.23 14.19 7.74
N LYS A 194 11.16 15.29 6.95
CA LYS A 194 11.39 15.26 5.49
C LYS A 194 12.67 14.57 5.06
N GLY A 195 13.79 14.80 5.78
CA GLY A 195 15.04 14.07 5.53
C GLY A 195 14.93 12.54 5.70
N HIS A 196 14.21 12.04 6.71
CA HIS A 196 13.96 10.60 6.86
C HIS A 196 13.09 10.05 5.73
N TYR A 197 12.07 10.82 5.33
CA TYR A 197 11.20 10.44 4.22
C TYR A 197 11.94 10.35 2.89
N ASN A 198 12.86 11.28 2.63
CA ASN A 198 13.71 11.23 1.44
C ASN A 198 14.53 9.93 1.35
N ILE A 199 15.14 9.52 2.46
CA ILE A 199 15.88 8.26 2.54
C ILE A 199 14.95 7.06 2.35
N LEU A 200 13.78 7.07 2.99
CA LEU A 200 12.78 6.02 2.84
C LEU A 200 12.33 5.87 1.39
N GLN A 201 11.98 6.96 0.71
CA GLN A 201 11.56 6.94 -0.71
C GLN A 201 12.65 6.39 -1.63
N LYS A 202 13.92 6.69 -1.35
CA LYS A 202 15.06 6.12 -2.09
C LYS A 202 15.23 4.63 -1.79
N ALA A 203 15.09 4.23 -0.54
CA ALA A 203 15.16 2.83 -0.14
C ALA A 203 14.06 1.99 -0.80
N GLU A 204 12.84 2.50 -0.90
CA GLU A 204 11.69 1.82 -1.53
C GLU A 204 11.84 1.60 -3.04
N ARG A 205 12.81 2.28 -3.69
CA ARG A 205 13.20 2.02 -5.08
C ARG A 205 14.23 0.90 -5.20
N ILE A 206 14.94 0.59 -4.12
CA ILE A 206 16.01 -0.41 -4.08
C ILE A 206 15.48 -1.73 -3.53
N PHE A 207 14.66 -1.66 -2.49
CA PHE A 207 14.13 -2.80 -1.75
C PHE A 207 12.67 -3.03 -2.09
N ASP A 208 12.27 -4.30 -2.07
CA ASP A 208 10.90 -4.68 -2.36
C ASP A 208 9.98 -4.34 -1.17
N LYS A 209 10.55 -4.37 0.04
CA LYS A 209 9.91 -3.98 1.30
C LYS A 209 10.88 -3.29 2.26
N VAL A 210 10.43 -2.22 2.92
CA VAL A 210 11.18 -1.49 3.95
C VAL A 210 10.40 -1.47 5.26
N ILE A 211 11.01 -1.97 6.33
CA ILE A 211 10.48 -1.97 7.69
C ILE A 211 11.05 -0.78 8.44
N ILE A 212 10.19 0.11 8.92
CA ILE A 212 10.59 1.28 9.70
C ILE A 212 10.69 0.85 11.16
N ALA A 213 11.91 0.78 11.70
CA ALA A 213 12.14 0.28 13.06
C ALA A 213 12.46 1.43 14.03
N ARG A 214 11.50 1.75 14.90
CA ARG A 214 11.64 2.80 15.90
C ARG A 214 12.30 2.24 17.16
N GLY A 215 13.55 2.64 17.41
CA GLY A 215 14.26 2.25 18.63
C GLY A 215 13.86 3.13 19.83
N ILE A 216 13.38 2.51 20.90
CA ILE A 216 13.15 3.18 22.20
C ILE A 216 14.46 3.12 23.00
N ASN A 217 14.98 4.29 23.38
CA ASN A 217 16.16 4.38 24.23
C ASN A 217 15.75 4.72 25.67
N PRO A 218 15.98 3.84 26.66
CA PRO A 218 15.60 4.06 28.05
C PRO A 218 16.26 5.31 28.69
N GLY A 219 17.42 5.74 28.17
CA GLY A 219 18.17 6.90 28.67
C GLY A 219 17.85 8.22 27.97
N LYS A 220 16.90 8.25 27.04
CA LYS A 220 16.42 9.48 26.38
C LYS A 220 15.01 9.80 26.84
N ASP A 221 14.64 11.09 26.80
CA ASP A 221 13.26 11.51 27.02
C ASP A 221 12.31 10.67 26.16
N LYS A 222 11.15 10.30 26.74
CA LYS A 222 10.10 9.56 26.03
C LYS A 222 9.83 10.22 24.68
N ALA A 223 9.64 9.40 23.66
CA ALA A 223 9.21 9.86 22.35
C ALA A 223 7.99 10.79 22.50
N THR A 224 8.14 12.05 22.09
CA THR A 224 7.07 13.06 22.17
C THR A 224 6.27 13.16 20.88
N TYR A 225 6.72 12.48 19.82
CA TYR A 225 6.09 12.50 18.50
C TYR A 225 5.58 11.12 18.11
N GLU A 226 4.38 11.08 17.55
CA GLU A 226 3.86 9.93 16.82
C GLU A 226 4.50 9.83 15.42
N LEU A 227 4.41 8.65 14.81
CA LEU A 227 4.76 8.50 13.40
C LEU A 227 3.69 9.17 12.52
N PRO A 228 4.07 9.86 11.44
CA PRO A 228 3.11 10.58 10.59
C PRO A 228 2.21 9.62 9.80
N GLU A 229 0.98 10.07 9.50
CA GLU A 229 -0.07 9.28 8.83
C GLU A 229 0.36 8.75 7.45
N ILE A 230 1.27 9.46 6.77
CA ILE A 230 1.87 9.02 5.50
C ILE A 230 2.57 7.64 5.59
N LEU A 231 2.91 7.17 6.79
CA LEU A 231 3.51 5.86 7.04
C LEU A 231 2.48 4.76 7.32
N ARG A 232 1.18 5.07 7.38
CA ARG A 232 0.10 4.12 7.70
C ARG A 232 0.10 2.84 6.85
N TYR A 233 0.51 2.93 5.59
CA TYR A 233 0.55 1.79 4.66
C TYR A 233 1.92 1.10 4.60
N ARG A 234 2.82 1.42 5.54
CA ARG A 234 4.15 0.80 5.68
C ARG A 234 4.23 0.03 6.98
N GLN A 235 5.09 -0.98 7.03
CA GLN A 235 5.34 -1.70 8.27
C GLN A 235 6.20 -0.84 9.19
N THR A 236 5.66 -0.52 10.35
CA THR A 236 6.34 0.22 11.40
C THR A 236 6.42 -0.66 12.64
N GLU A 237 7.63 -0.89 13.13
CA GLU A 237 7.88 -1.68 14.33
C GLU A 237 8.54 -0.80 15.39
N THR A 238 8.30 -1.12 16.66
CA THR A 238 9.00 -0.50 17.77
C THR A 238 9.77 -1.58 18.53
N TYR A 239 11.01 -1.28 18.88
CA TYR A 239 11.85 -2.22 19.61
C TYR A 239 12.60 -1.55 20.76
N GLU A 240 12.87 -2.35 21.79
CA GLU A 240 13.73 -2.02 22.92
C GLU A 240 15.00 -2.89 22.83
N GLY A 241 16.12 -2.41 23.35
CA GLY A 241 17.39 -3.14 23.34
C GLY A 241 18.19 -2.99 22.05
N LEU A 242 18.94 -4.03 21.67
CA LEU A 242 19.87 -3.98 20.54
C LEU A 242 19.14 -4.17 19.21
N LEU A 243 19.53 -3.38 18.20
CA LEU A 243 18.98 -3.52 16.84
C LEU A 243 19.23 -4.93 16.26
N THR A 244 20.36 -5.55 16.60
CA THR A 244 20.72 -6.90 16.14
C THR A 244 19.73 -7.94 16.67
N GLU A 245 19.36 -7.86 17.94
CA GLU A 245 18.37 -8.76 18.56
C GLU A 245 17.00 -8.58 17.92
N PHE A 246 16.57 -7.33 17.68
CA PHE A 246 15.33 -7.06 16.96
C PHE A 246 15.35 -7.68 15.55
N VAL A 247 16.42 -7.47 14.79
CA VAL A 247 16.58 -8.03 13.45
C VAL A 247 16.50 -9.56 13.47
N ASP A 248 17.12 -10.21 14.46
CA ASP A 248 17.06 -11.66 14.61
C ASP A 248 15.61 -12.15 14.81
N THR A 249 14.78 -11.42 15.55
CA THR A 249 13.36 -11.80 15.75
C THR A 249 12.54 -11.85 14.46
N LEU A 250 12.95 -11.12 13.42
CA LEU A 250 12.25 -11.09 12.14
C LEU A 250 12.38 -12.43 11.38
N ASN A 251 13.38 -13.26 11.68
CA ASN A 251 13.74 -14.51 10.99
C ASN A 251 13.62 -14.45 9.43
N TYR A 252 14.18 -13.42 8.80
CA TYR A 252 14.51 -13.37 7.37
C TYR A 252 15.74 -12.51 7.13
N ASP A 253 16.43 -12.71 6.00
CA ASP A 253 17.58 -11.90 5.63
C ASP A 253 17.16 -10.44 5.41
N VAL A 254 17.86 -9.51 6.07
CA VAL A 254 17.59 -8.07 5.95
C VAL A 254 18.85 -7.27 5.67
N THR A 255 18.65 -6.13 5.01
CA THR A 255 19.66 -5.08 4.91
C THR A 255 19.30 -3.90 5.79
N ILE A 256 20.23 -3.47 6.64
CA ILE A 256 20.04 -2.26 7.45
C ILE A 256 20.31 -1.03 6.60
N ILE A 257 19.35 -0.11 6.56
CA ILE A 257 19.48 1.19 5.89
C ILE A 257 20.03 2.22 6.87
N ARG A 258 21.07 2.95 6.47
CA ARG A 258 21.57 4.13 7.19
C ARG A 258 21.55 5.36 6.28
N GLY A 259 21.03 6.47 6.79
CA GLY A 259 21.01 7.74 6.05
C GLY A 259 22.29 8.53 6.31
N LEU A 260 22.92 9.05 5.26
CA LEU A 260 24.09 9.92 5.37
C LEU A 260 23.74 11.32 4.85
N ARG A 261 23.94 12.35 5.69
CA ARG A 261 23.75 13.76 5.28
C ARG A 261 25.07 14.46 5.00
N ASN A 262 26.13 14.12 5.71
CA ASN A 262 27.44 14.77 5.56
C ASN A 262 28.58 13.85 6.02
N GLY A 263 29.82 14.34 5.95
CA GLY A 263 31.00 13.57 6.36
C GLY A 263 31.03 13.19 7.85
N SER A 264 30.41 13.97 8.73
CA SER A 264 30.37 13.65 10.17
C SER A 264 29.42 12.48 10.47
N ASP A 265 28.28 12.40 9.78
CA ASP A 265 27.40 11.24 9.84
C ASP A 265 28.15 9.98 9.37
N LEU A 266 28.91 10.05 8.28
CA LEU A 266 29.67 8.91 7.77
C LEU A 266 30.62 8.33 8.82
N GLN A 267 31.37 9.18 9.52
CA GLN A 267 32.31 8.70 10.54
C GLN A 267 31.57 8.03 11.71
N TYR A 268 30.46 8.60 12.16
CA TYR A 268 29.61 7.99 13.19
C TYR A 268 29.04 6.64 12.72
N GLU A 269 28.54 6.58 11.49
CA GLU A 269 27.94 5.37 10.92
C GLU A 269 28.95 4.25 10.69
N LEU A 270 30.20 4.58 10.33
CA LEU A 270 31.27 3.59 10.21
C LEU A 270 31.57 2.91 11.57
N ASN A 271 31.52 3.66 12.67
CA ASN A 271 31.67 3.07 14.00
C ASN A 271 30.49 2.18 14.35
N GLN A 272 29.25 2.63 14.10
CA GLN A 272 28.05 1.81 14.33
C GLN A 272 28.07 0.53 13.49
N TYR A 273 28.54 0.59 12.25
CA TYR A 273 28.68 -0.57 11.39
C TYR A 273 29.62 -1.63 11.99
N ARG A 274 30.75 -1.23 12.61
CA ARG A 274 31.65 -2.18 13.27
C ARG A 274 30.97 -2.93 14.41
N TYR A 275 30.21 -2.23 15.25
CA TYR A 275 29.41 -2.89 16.29
C TYR A 275 28.37 -3.86 15.71
N LEU A 276 27.69 -3.49 14.62
CA LEU A 276 26.74 -4.38 13.95
C LEU A 276 27.43 -5.65 13.42
N GLN A 277 28.64 -5.55 12.89
CA GLN A 277 29.42 -6.71 12.43
C GLN A 277 29.87 -7.61 13.58
N GLU A 278 30.24 -7.04 14.72
CA GLU A 278 30.69 -7.80 15.89
C GLU A 278 29.52 -8.47 16.62
N LEU A 279 28.40 -7.76 16.79
CA LEU A 279 27.24 -8.22 17.57
C LEU A 279 26.24 -9.04 16.75
N GLY A 280 26.08 -8.73 15.46
CA GLY A 280 25.05 -9.30 14.60
C GLY A 280 25.42 -10.61 13.90
N GLY A 281 26.58 -11.19 14.22
CA GLY A 281 27.09 -12.36 13.50
C GLY A 281 27.44 -12.06 12.03
N LYS A 282 27.51 -13.11 11.20
CA LYS A 282 28.15 -13.03 9.86
C LYS A 282 27.27 -12.53 8.71
N ASN A 283 25.99 -12.20 8.91
CA ASN A 283 25.06 -11.95 7.79
C ASN A 283 24.30 -10.60 7.82
N ILE A 284 24.68 -9.64 8.68
CA ILE A 284 24.05 -8.29 8.61
C ILE A 284 24.67 -7.48 7.46
N SER A 285 23.86 -7.24 6.43
CA SER A 285 24.20 -6.30 5.35
C SER A 285 23.80 -4.88 5.75
N VAL A 286 24.63 -3.89 5.43
CA VAL A 286 24.33 -2.47 5.67
C VAL A 286 24.46 -1.72 4.37
N THR A 287 23.47 -0.89 4.06
CA THR A 287 23.48 0.02 2.92
C THR A 287 23.30 1.45 3.41
N ALA A 288 24.21 2.32 2.97
CA ALA A 288 24.11 3.75 3.21
C ALA A 288 23.43 4.45 2.02
N ILE A 289 22.47 5.33 2.29
CA ILE A 289 21.78 6.14 1.29
C ILE A 289 22.05 7.61 1.59
N PHE A 290 22.49 8.36 0.58
CA PHE A 290 22.72 9.80 0.71
C PHE A 290 21.40 10.57 0.71
N CYS A 291 21.27 11.48 1.67
CA CYS A 291 20.17 12.44 1.71
C CYS A 291 20.33 13.47 0.58
N ASP A 292 19.23 13.98 0.03
CA ASP A 292 19.34 15.09 -0.93
C ASP A 292 19.78 16.38 -0.21
N MET A 293 20.56 17.21 -0.91
CA MET A 293 21.17 18.44 -0.37
C MET A 293 20.16 19.35 0.33
N GLU A 294 18.93 19.42 -0.19
CA GLU A 294 17.85 20.24 0.37
C GLU A 294 17.44 19.81 1.80
N PHE A 295 17.72 18.58 2.22
CA PHE A 295 17.34 18.05 3.53
C PHE A 295 18.52 17.81 4.49
N GLU A 296 19.77 18.02 4.06
CA GLU A 296 20.98 17.72 4.85
C GLU A 296 21.04 18.46 6.19
N HIS A 297 20.52 19.69 6.23
CA HIS A 297 20.48 20.54 7.42
C HIS A 297 19.40 20.11 8.44
N ILE A 298 18.49 19.22 8.06
CA ILE A 298 17.37 18.79 8.91
C ILE A 298 17.86 17.70 9.87
N SER A 299 17.58 17.88 11.16
CA SER A 299 17.81 16.87 12.19
C SER A 299 16.69 16.90 13.23
N SER A 300 16.35 15.74 13.81
CA SER A 300 15.38 15.68 14.90
C SER A 300 15.75 16.59 16.08
N THR A 301 17.05 16.73 16.40
CA THR A 301 17.51 17.64 17.46
C THR A 301 17.28 19.11 17.09
N GLY A 302 17.57 19.50 15.85
CA GLY A 302 17.28 20.85 15.37
C GLY A 302 15.78 21.16 15.35
N ILE A 303 14.94 20.20 14.94
CA ILE A 303 13.48 20.38 14.93
C ILE A 303 12.96 20.57 16.37
N ARG A 304 13.40 19.76 17.35
CA ARG A 304 13.00 19.94 18.76
C ARG A 304 13.43 21.30 19.33
N GLN A 305 14.49 21.90 18.81
CA GLN A 305 14.87 23.28 19.17
C GLN A 305 13.97 24.31 18.48
N LEU A 306 13.69 24.15 17.18
CA LEU A 306 12.83 25.04 16.39
C LEU A 306 11.36 25.01 16.83
N GLU A 307 10.90 23.90 17.41
CA GLU A 307 9.56 23.77 17.99
C GLU A 307 9.31 24.82 19.08
N LYS A 308 10.32 25.10 19.91
CA LYS A 308 10.26 26.15 20.96
C LYS A 308 10.01 27.55 20.39
N TYR A 309 10.24 27.74 19.10
CA TYR A 309 10.04 28.98 18.37
C TYR A 309 8.88 28.91 17.36
N GLY A 310 8.10 27.82 17.34
CA GLY A 310 6.98 27.63 16.41
C GLY A 310 7.41 27.47 14.94
N LYS A 311 8.65 27.03 14.68
CA LYS A 311 9.22 26.90 13.32
C LYS A 311 9.46 25.45 12.86
N ALA A 312 9.01 24.47 13.64
CA ALA A 312 9.23 23.06 13.33
C ALA A 312 8.41 22.55 12.13
N GLY A 313 7.22 23.09 11.90
CA GLY A 313 6.25 22.54 10.93
C GLY A 313 6.76 22.40 9.50
N GLU A 314 7.61 23.34 9.05
CA GLU A 314 8.17 23.33 7.68
C GLU A 314 9.03 22.09 7.37
N TYR A 315 9.50 21.38 8.40
CA TYR A 315 10.40 20.24 8.30
C TYR A 315 9.71 18.89 8.56
N LEU A 316 8.47 18.92 9.03
CA LEU A 316 7.66 17.74 9.34
C LEU A 316 6.86 17.28 8.13
N LEU A 317 6.34 16.06 8.23
CA LEU A 317 5.36 15.48 7.31
C LEU A 317 4.02 15.55 8.05
N PHE A 318 3.06 16.27 7.48
CA PHE A 318 1.71 16.33 8.01
C PHE A 318 0.86 15.21 7.41
#